data_AF-A0A7X3H368-F1
#
_entry.id   AF-A0A7X3H368-F1
#
_cell.length_a   1.000
_cell.length_b   1.000
_cell.length_c   1.000
_cell.angle_alpha   90.00
_cell.angle_beta   90.00
_cell.angle_gamma   90.00
#
_symmetry.space_group_name_H-M   'P 1'
#
loop_
_entity.id
_entity.type
_entity.pdbx_description
1 polymer ?
#
loop_
_entity_poly.entity_id
_entity_poly.type
_entity_poly.pdbx_seq_one_letter_code
_entity_poly.pdbx_strand_id
1 'polypeptide(L)' 'MIMCQRATELMSQRLDRPLSWLERVSLRLHLSMCGACSQCNRQFDLLHQVGERHPAVNTHKKPSMK' A
#
# COMPACT_ATOMS: atom_id res chain seq x y z
N MET A 1 5.72 16.66 -3.09
CA MET A 1 6.44 15.44 -3.50
C MET A 1 7.10 14.85 -2.27
N ILE A 2 6.86 13.58 -1.94
CA ILE A 2 7.52 12.90 -0.82
C ILE A 2 8.74 12.10 -1.32
N MET A 3 9.67 11.76 -0.43
CA MET A 3 10.83 10.94 -0.79
C MET A 3 10.42 9.49 -1.07
N CYS A 4 11.14 8.80 -1.95
CA CYS A 4 10.88 7.38 -2.28
C CYS A 4 10.90 6.47 -1.03
N GLN A 5 11.76 6.78 -0.05
CA GLN A 5 11.79 6.10 1.24
C GLN A 5 10.47 6.26 1.99
N ARG A 6 9.95 7.48 2.10
CA ARG A 6 8.66 7.75 2.74
C ARG A 6 7.50 7.13 1.98
N ALA A 7 7.56 7.09 0.65
CA ALA A 7 6.56 6.42 -0.16
C ALA A 7 6.51 4.92 0.16
N THR A 8 7.67 4.26 0.24
CA THR A 8 7.78 2.83 0.59
C THR A 8 7.31 2.58 2.03
N GLU A 9 7.62 3.48 2.96
CA GLU A 9 7.14 3.41 4.34
C GLU A 9 5.61 3.49 4.42
N LEU A 10 5.00 4.41 3.67
CA LEU A 10 3.54 4.51 3.57
C LEU A 10 2.91 3.28 2.89
N MET A 11 3.58 2.67 1.91
CA MET A 11 3.13 1.41 1.30
C MET A 11 3.04 0.32 2.36
N SER A 12 4.10 0.10 3.14
CA SER A 12 4.11 -0.88 4.24
C SER A 12 3.06 -0.56 5.29
N GLN A 13 3.00 0.68 5.75
CA GLN A 13 2.04 1.10 6.77
C GLN A 13 0.59 0.88 6.32
N ARG A 14 0.30 0.89 5.01
CA ARG A 14 -1.05 0.60 4.48
C ARG A 14 -1.48 -0.86 4.72
N LEU A 15 -0.54 -1.78 4.89
CA LEU A 15 -0.83 -3.18 5.23
C LEU A 15 -1.14 -3.32 6.72
N ASP A 16 -0.42 -2.59 7.58
CA ASP A 16 -0.58 -2.66 9.04
C ASP A 16 -1.72 -1.80 9.58
N ARG A 17 -1.89 -0.59 9.03
CA ARG A 17 -2.86 0.41 9.48
C ARG A 17 -3.56 1.11 8.31
N PRO A 18 -4.77 1.65 8.51
CA PRO A 18 -5.34 2.58 7.55
C PRO A 18 -4.48 3.85 7.49
N LEU A 19 -4.06 4.23 6.29
CA LEU A 19 -3.43 5.52 6.03
C LEU A 19 -4.45 6.66 6.19
N SER A 20 -3.98 7.81 6.67
CA SER A 20 -4.77 9.03 6.66
C SER A 20 -5.05 9.51 5.23
N TRP A 21 -6.07 10.36 5.07
CA TRP A 21 -6.43 10.91 3.77
C TRP A 21 -5.26 11.65 3.10
N LEU A 22 -4.49 12.42 3.87
CA LEU A 22 -3.34 13.18 3.36
C LEU A 22 -2.20 12.25 2.91
N GLU A 23 -1.94 11.19 3.67
CA GLU A 23 -0.93 10.17 3.33
C GLU A 23 -1.31 9.41 2.06
N ARG A 24 -2.58 9.05 1.88
CA ARG A 24 -3.07 8.43 0.65
C ARG A 24 -2.87 9.31 -0.58
N VAL A 25 -3.24 10.59 -0.48
CA VAL A 25 -3.11 11.52 -1.60
C VAL A 25 -1.64 11.75 -1.95
N SER A 26 -0.80 11.96 -0.94
CA SER A 26 0.64 12.15 -1.11
C SER A 26 1.31 10.94 -1.76
N LEU A 27 0.94 9.74 -1.32
CA LEU A 27 1.43 8.49 -1.89
C LEU A 27 0.97 8.34 -3.36
N ARG A 28 -0.32 8.54 -3.65
CA ARG A 28 -0.84 8.46 -5.03
C ARG A 28 -0.15 9.43 -5.98
N LEU A 29 0.08 10.67 -5.55
CA LEU A 29 0.77 11.68 -6.35
C LEU A 29 2.24 11.31 -6.60
N HIS A 30 2.92 10.72 -5.61
CA HIS A 30 4.29 10.23 -5.82
C HIS A 30 4.33 9.03 -6.79
N LEU A 31 3.40 8.09 -6.64
CA LEU A 31 3.29 6.90 -7.50
C LEU A 31 3.01 7.26 -8.97
N SER A 32 2.25 8.34 -9.23
CA SER A 32 2.00 8.78 -10.61
C SER A 32 3.22 9.42 -11.27
N MET A 33 4.21 9.88 -10.48
CA MET A 33 5.41 10.56 -10.98
C MET A 33 6.67 9.68 -10.94
N CYS A 34 6.68 8.62 -10.13
CA CYS A 34 7.83 7.75 -9.92
C CYS A 34 7.53 6.30 -10.34
N GLY A 35 8.06 5.88 -11.49
CA GLY A 35 7.87 4.53 -12.03
C GLY A 35 8.41 3.43 -11.11
N ALA A 36 9.55 3.66 -10.45
CA ALA A 36 10.13 2.69 -9.52
C ALA A 36 9.21 2.41 -8.32
N CYS A 37 8.65 3.48 -7.73
CA CYS A 37 7.71 3.34 -6.63
C CYS A 37 6.36 2.76 -7.08
N SER A 38 5.91 3.04 -8.30
CA SER A 38 4.71 2.42 -8.89
C SER A 38 4.87 0.90 -9.02
N GLN A 39 6.01 0.45 -9.53
CA GLN A 39 6.33 -0.98 -9.62
C GLN A 39 6.41 -1.61 -8.23
N CYS A 40 7.05 -0.93 -7.27
CA CYS A 40 7.14 -1.39 -5.88
C CYS A 40 5.75 -1.55 -5.23
N ASN A 41 4.86 -0.56 -5.39
CA ASN A 41 3.49 -0.64 -4.89
C ASN A 41 2.74 -1.85 -5.45
N ARG A 42 2.95 -2.18 -6.74
CA ARG A 42 2.35 -3.37 -7.35
C ARG A 42 2.84 -4.67 -6.71
N GLN A 43 4.11 -4.74 -6.29
CA GLN A 43 4.63 -5.89 -5.55
C GLN A 43 3.97 -6.03 -4.17
N PHE A 44 3.78 -4.91 -3.45
CA PHE A 44 3.04 -4.90 -2.19
C PHE A 44 1.58 -5.36 -2.35
N ASP A 45 0.90 -4.92 -3.43
CA ASP A 45 -0.47 -5.36 -3.74
C ASP A 45 -0.55 -6.87 -4.02
N LEU A 46 0.46 -7.45 -4.69
CA LEU A 46 0.54 -8.90 -4.91
C LEU A 46 0.73 -9.68 -3.62
N LEU A 47 1.67 -9.26 -2.76
CA LEU A 47 1.89 -9.90 -1.45
C LEU A 47 0.62 -9.88 -0.61
N HIS A 48 -0.07 -8.75 -0.61
CA HIS A 48 -1.34 -8.58 0.07
C HIS A 48 -2.43 -9.53 -0.46
N GLN A 49 -2.57 -9.63 -1.78
CA GLN A 49 -3.57 -10.49 -2.43
C GLN A 49 -3.29 -11.99 -2.17
N VAL A 50 -2.03 -12.39 -2.12
CA VAL A 50 -1.65 -13.77 -1.76
C VAL A 50 -1.94 -14.05 -0.29
N GLY A 51 -1.65 -13.10 0.60
CA GLY A 51 -2.00 -13.18 2.01
C GLY A 51 -3.51 -13.40 2.21
N GLU A 52 -4.36 -12.62 1.55
CA GLU A 52 -5.83 -12.76 1.66
C GLU A 52 -6.37 -14.11 1.15
N ARG A 53 -5.64 -14.83 0.30
CA ARG A 53 -6.03 -16.17 -0.16
C ARG A 53 -5.57 -17.31 0.75
N HIS A 54 -4.73 -17.05 1.74
CA HIS A 54 -4.22 -18.08 2.62
C HIS A 54 -5.26 -18.44 3.71
N PRO A 55 -5.76 -19.69 3.78
CA PRO A 55 -6.86 -20.07 4.69
C PRO A 55 -6.53 -19.94 6.18
N ALA A 56 -5.26 -19.76 6.55
CA ALA A 56 -4.83 -19.58 7.95
C ALA A 56 -4.82 -18.12 8.44
N VAL A 57 -5.10 -17.11 7.60
CA VAL A 57 -4.97 -15.68 7.97
C VAL A 57 -6.29 -14.89 7.94
N ASN A 58 -7.43 -15.58 8.12
CA ASN A 58 -8.76 -14.98 8.04
C ASN A 58 -9.22 -14.18 9.29
N THR A 59 -8.31 -13.74 10.18
CA THR A 59 -8.74 -13.08 11.43
C THR A 59 -8.77 -11.54 11.36
N HIS A 60 -8.09 -10.88 10.41
CA HIS A 60 -8.10 -9.40 10.39
C HIS A 60 -7.95 -8.79 9.00
N LYS A 61 -9.04 -8.65 8.22
CA LYS A 61 -9.08 -7.55 7.24
C LYS A 61 -10.48 -7.06 6.86
N LYS A 62 -10.76 -5.79 7.19
CA LYS A 62 -11.89 -5.02 6.67
C LYS A 62 -11.67 -4.65 5.19
N PRO A 63 -12.74 -4.58 4.37
CA PRO A 63 -12.65 -4.32 2.95
C PRO A 63 -12.20 -2.89 2.69
N SER A 64 -11.16 -2.71 1.87
CA SER A 64 -10.78 -1.40 1.33
C SER A 64 -11.82 -1.03 0.28
N MET A 65 -12.78 -0.19 0.69
CA MET A 65 -13.85 0.37 -0.13
C MET A 65 -13.28 1.01 -1.42
N LYS A 66 -13.88 0.64 -2.55
CA LYS A 66 -13.68 1.28 -3.86
C LYS A 66 -14.14 2.73 -3.82
#